data_AF-W1V5Y0-F1
#
_entry.id   AF-W1V5Y0-F1
#
_cell.length_a   1.000
_cell.length_b   1.000
_cell.length_c   1.000
_cell.angle_alpha   90.00
_cell.angle_beta   90.00
_cell.angle_gamma   90.00
#
_symmetry.space_group_name_H-M   'P 1'
#
loop_
_entity.id
_entity.type
_entity.pdbx_description
1 polymer ?
#
loop_
_entity_poly.entity_id
_entity_poly.type
_entity_poly.pdbx_seq_one_letter_code
_entity_poly.pdbx_strand_id
1 'polypeptide(L)'
;LEAFADDLKGPTALTFVSGEPVEAAKALRDFAKDNAKLVVKGGVMDGNVLDASEVDKLASLESREVLLAKAAGAMKASLSKAAYLFVAPASKAVRTVDALREKQETAA
;
A
#
# COMPACT_ATOMS: atom_id res chain seq x y z
N LEU A 1 20.40 12.52 -17.54
CA LEU A 1 21.73 12.22 -16.98
C LEU A 1 22.33 13.43 -16.28
N GLU A 2 22.17 14.65 -16.82
CA GLU A 2 22.65 15.87 -16.15
C GLU A 2 21.93 16.17 -14.82
N ALA A 3 20.64 15.81 -14.69
CA ALA A 3 19.81 16.15 -13.54
C ALA A 3 20.19 15.46 -12.20
N PHE A 4 21.00 14.40 -12.21
CA PHE A 4 21.43 13.66 -11.00
C PHE A 4 22.96 13.47 -10.95
N ALA A 5 23.69 14.27 -11.73
CA ALA A 5 25.15 14.24 -11.77
C ALA A 5 25.80 14.56 -10.41
N ASP A 6 25.12 15.34 -9.57
CA ASP A 6 25.57 15.67 -8.22
C ASP A 6 25.50 14.47 -7.26
N ASP A 7 24.54 13.56 -7.45
CA ASP A 7 24.39 12.34 -6.63
C ASP A 7 25.43 11.26 -6.99
N LEU A 8 26.06 11.38 -8.15
CA LEU A 8 27.09 10.45 -8.64
C LEU A 8 28.48 10.70 -8.02
N LYS A 9 28.62 11.68 -7.12
CA LYS A 9 29.89 11.97 -6.44
C LYS A 9 30.25 10.88 -5.43
N GLY A 10 31.46 10.32 -5.54
CA GLY A 10 31.97 9.24 -4.70
C GLY A 10 31.65 7.84 -5.24
N PRO A 11 31.85 6.77 -4.44
CA PRO A 11 31.54 5.40 -4.87
C PRO A 11 30.04 5.30 -5.11
N THR A 12 29.66 5.05 -6.36
CA THR A 12 28.27 5.02 -6.80
C THR A 12 28.04 3.81 -7.69
N ALA A 13 27.06 2.99 -7.31
CA ALA A 13 26.57 1.88 -8.12
C ALA A 13 25.23 2.28 -8.73
N LEU A 14 25.06 2.06 -10.03
CA LEU A 14 23.81 2.31 -10.75
C LEU A 14 23.07 1.00 -10.92
N THR A 15 21.80 0.97 -10.51
CA THR A 15 20.93 -0.19 -10.69
C THR A 15 19.88 0.16 -11.73
N PHE A 16 19.94 -0.52 -12.88
CA PHE A 16 18.93 -0.39 -13.93
C PHE A 16 17.92 -1.52 -13.79
N VAL A 17 16.65 -1.16 -13.68
CA VAL A 17 15.57 -2.12 -13.43
C VAL A 17 14.75 -2.24 -14.70
N SER A 18 14.66 -3.46 -15.22
CA SER A 18 13.79 -3.81 -16.35
C SER A 18 12.62 -4.63 -15.80
N GLY A 19 11.68 -3.98 -15.10
CA GLY A 19 10.61 -4.66 -14.37
C GLY A 19 9.87 -3.71 -13.42
N GLU A 20 9.35 -4.24 -12.31
CA GLU A 20 8.69 -3.40 -11.29
C GLU A 20 9.74 -2.58 -10.50
N PRO A 21 9.69 -1.24 -10.56
CA PRO A 21 10.67 -0.39 -9.86
C PRO A 21 10.52 -0.49 -8.33
N VAL A 22 9.32 -0.79 -7.84
CA VAL A 22 9.01 -0.94 -6.41
C VAL A 22 9.78 -2.10 -5.79
N GLU A 23 9.86 -3.23 -6.48
CA GLU A 23 10.55 -4.43 -5.99
C GLU A 23 12.06 -4.20 -5.88
N ALA A 24 12.65 -3.56 -6.89
CA ALA A 24 14.06 -3.20 -6.86
C ALA A 24 14.38 -2.16 -5.76
N ALA A 25 13.54 -1.14 -5.59
CA ALA A 25 13.70 -0.16 -4.51
C ALA A 25 13.61 -0.84 -3.13
N LYS A 26 12.70 -1.81 -2.97
CA LYS A 26 12.56 -2.61 -1.74
C LYS A 26 13.77 -3.49 -1.47
N ALA A 27 14.27 -4.19 -2.48
CA ALA A 27 15.48 -5.01 -2.37
C ALA A 27 16.71 -4.15 -1.99
N LEU A 28 16.87 -2.98 -2.61
CA LEU A 28 17.95 -2.04 -2.28
C LEU A 28 17.82 -1.50 -0.85
N ARG A 29 16.60 -1.15 -0.41
CA ARG A 29 16.32 -0.71 0.96
C ARG A 29 16.64 -1.80 1.98
N ASP A 30 16.18 -3.01 1.75
CA ASP A 30 16.37 -4.12 2.69
C ASP A 30 17.85 -4.51 2.75
N PHE A 31 18.56 -4.52 1.62
CA PHE A 31 20.01 -4.70 1.60
C PHE A 31 20.77 -3.57 2.32
N ALA A 32 20.31 -2.31 2.19
CA ALA A 32 20.90 -1.17 2.89
C ALA A 32 20.70 -1.23 4.41
N LYS A 33 19.58 -1.80 4.89
CA LYS A 33 19.36 -2.04 6.33
C LYS A 33 20.33 -3.09 6.87
N ASP A 34 20.54 -4.17 6.13
CA ASP A 34 21.44 -5.25 6.52
C ASP A 34 22.92 -4.84 6.37
N ASN A 35 23.22 -3.92 5.46
CA ASN A 35 24.56 -3.46 5.16
C ASN A 35 24.66 -1.93 5.22
N ALA A 36 25.02 -1.40 6.40
CA ALA A 36 25.19 0.04 6.63
C ALA A 36 26.24 0.75 5.75
N LYS A 37 27.03 -0.01 4.96
CA LYS A 37 27.97 0.53 3.96
C LYS A 37 27.27 0.94 2.66
N LEU A 38 26.06 0.45 2.40
CA LEU A 38 25.28 0.82 1.23
C LEU A 38 24.33 1.96 1.62
N VAL A 39 24.65 3.17 1.14
CA VAL A 39 23.82 4.36 1.31
C VAL A 39 23.06 4.62 0.02
N VAL A 40 21.73 4.58 0.07
CA VAL A 40 20.87 4.98 -1.05
C VAL A 40 20.92 6.50 -1.17
N LYS A 41 21.53 7.01 -2.25
CA LYS A 41 21.68 8.45 -2.48
C LYS A 41 20.45 9.09 -3.13
N GLY A 42 19.84 8.37 -4.08
CA GLY A 42 18.69 8.85 -4.85
C GLY A 42 18.42 7.92 -6.04
N GLY A 43 17.48 8.31 -6.89
CA GLY A 43 17.11 7.56 -8.09
C GLY A 43 16.43 8.42 -9.14
N VAL A 44 16.12 7.84 -10.29
CA VAL A 44 15.31 8.48 -11.33
C VAL A 44 14.21 7.53 -11.75
N MET A 45 12.96 8.00 -11.72
CA MET A 45 11.79 7.26 -12.19
C MET A 45 10.97 8.16 -13.10
N ASP A 46 10.61 7.68 -14.29
CA ASP A 46 9.84 8.42 -15.29
C ASP A 46 10.39 9.83 -15.62
N GLY A 47 11.72 9.99 -15.54
CA GLY A 47 12.40 11.26 -15.79
C GLY A 47 12.46 12.22 -14.60
N ASN A 48 11.80 11.91 -13.48
CA ASN A 48 11.88 12.67 -12.24
C ASN A 48 13.03 12.17 -11.37
N VAL A 49 13.84 13.10 -10.87
CA VAL A 49 14.90 12.81 -9.87
C VAL A 49 14.24 12.67 -8.51
N LEU A 50 14.56 11.60 -7.81
CA LEU A 50 14.03 11.25 -6.50
C LEU A 50 15.14 11.30 -5.46
N ASP A 51 14.86 11.93 -4.34
CA ASP A 51 15.76 11.90 -3.18
C ASP A 51 15.71 10.54 -2.46
N ALA A 52 16.65 10.30 -1.53
CA ALA A 52 16.71 9.06 -0.76
C ALA A 52 15.41 8.75 0.02
N SER A 53 14.70 9.77 0.50
CA SER A 53 13.43 9.62 1.23
C SER A 53 12.27 9.26 0.30
N GLU A 54 12.26 9.80 -0.92
CA GLU A 54 11.31 9.46 -1.96
C GLU A 54 11.55 8.04 -2.50
N VAL A 55 12.82 7.63 -2.64
CA VAL A 55 13.17 6.23 -2.93
C VAL A 55 12.71 5.31 -1.80
N ASP A 56 12.83 5.73 -0.53
CA ASP A 56 12.34 4.95 0.61
C ASP A 56 10.81 4.80 0.61
N LYS A 57 10.08 5.85 0.21
CA LYS A 57 8.63 5.80 -0.01
C LYS A 57 8.28 4.86 -1.15
N LEU A 58 8.99 4.91 -2.28
CA LEU A 58 8.79 3.99 -3.39
C LEU A 58 9.03 2.53 -2.96
N ALA A 59 10.07 2.27 -2.17
CA ALA A 59 10.36 0.95 -1.61
C ALA A 59 9.29 0.45 -0.62
N SER A 60 8.50 1.35 -0.03
CA SER A 60 7.40 1.01 0.88
C SER A 60 6.09 0.67 0.17
N LEU A 61 6.00 0.95 -1.13
CA LEU A 61 4.82 0.62 -1.92
C LEU A 61 4.70 -0.90 -2.10
N GLU A 62 3.45 -1.36 -2.26
CA GLU A 62 3.16 -2.74 -2.65
C GLU A 62 3.28 -2.90 -4.17
N SER A 63 3.27 -4.14 -4.65
CA SER A 63 3.30 -4.42 -6.10
C SER A 63 2.09 -3.80 -6.81
N ARG A 64 2.24 -3.55 -8.12
CA ARG A 64 1.20 -2.90 -8.92
C ARG A 64 -0.12 -3.67 -8.87
N GLU A 65 -0.05 -4.99 -8.90
CA GLU A 65 -1.22 -5.86 -8.84
C GLU A 65 -1.94 -5.76 -7.50
N VAL A 66 -1.20 -5.68 -6.39
CA VAL A 66 -1.80 -5.52 -5.05
C VAL A 66 -2.46 -4.16 -4.91
N LEU A 67 -1.82 -3.10 -5.40
CA LEU A 67 -2.40 -1.75 -5.38
C LEU A 67 -3.68 -1.67 -6.23
N LEU A 68 -3.68 -2.28 -7.42
CA LEU A 68 -4.88 -2.37 -8.26
C LEU A 68 -5.97 -3.21 -7.62
N ALA A 69 -5.62 -4.33 -6.99
CA ALA A 69 -6.56 -5.17 -6.27
C ALA A 69 -7.19 -4.43 -5.08
N LYS A 70 -6.41 -3.65 -4.32
CA LYS A 70 -6.91 -2.80 -3.24
C LYS A 70 -7.85 -1.72 -3.76
N ALA A 71 -7.51 -1.07 -4.87
CA ALA A 71 -8.38 -0.08 -5.50
C ALA A 71 -9.71 -0.70 -5.96
N ALA A 72 -9.66 -1.83 -6.67
CA ALA A 72 -10.84 -2.57 -7.09
C ALA A 72 -11.67 -3.06 -5.90
N GLY A 73 -11.01 -3.55 -4.85
CA GLY A 73 -11.64 -3.97 -3.60
C GLY A 73 -12.35 -2.82 -2.90
N ALA A 74 -11.74 -1.63 -2.84
CA ALA A 74 -12.35 -0.43 -2.28
C ALA A 74 -13.60 0.02 -3.06
N MET A 75 -13.53 -0.03 -4.40
CA MET A 75 -14.70 0.25 -5.25
C MET A 75 -15.83 -0.77 -5.05
N LYS A 76 -15.50 -2.06 -4.96
CA LYS A 76 -16.49 -3.10 -4.67
C LYS A 76 -17.08 -2.95 -3.27
N ALA A 77 -16.28 -2.53 -2.30
CA ALA A 77 -16.71 -2.32 -0.93
C ALA A 77 -17.69 -1.14 -0.81
N SER A 78 -17.48 -0.04 -1.54
CA SER A 78 -18.42 1.08 -1.54
C SER A 78 -19.78 0.70 -2.14
N LEU A 79 -19.78 -0.04 -3.25
CA LEU A 79 -21.01 -0.58 -3.86
C LEU A 79 -21.73 -1.56 -2.93
N SER A 80 -20.99 -2.47 -2.31
CA SER A 80 -21.55 -3.44 -1.37
C SER A 80 -22.13 -2.77 -0.13
N LYS A 81 -21.47 -1.72 0.39
CA LYS A 81 -22.00 -0.90 1.49
C LYS A 81 -23.28 -0.18 1.10
N ALA A 82 -23.36 0.37 -0.11
CA ALA A 82 -24.56 1.03 -0.60
C ALA A 82 -25.75 0.05 -0.72
N ALA A 83 -25.52 -1.14 -1.30
CA ALA A 83 -26.54 -2.19 -1.35
C ALA A 83 -26.98 -2.65 0.04
N TYR A 84 -26.03 -2.82 0.96
CA TYR A 84 -26.32 -3.21 2.34
C TYR A 84 -27.14 -2.17 3.09
N LEU A 85 -27.00 -0.88 2.75
CA LEU A 85 -27.73 0.21 3.39
C LEU A 85 -29.26 0.06 3.24
N PHE A 86 -29.74 -0.54 2.15
CA PHE A 86 -31.17 -0.79 1.93
C PHE A 86 -31.72 -1.91 2.81
N VAL A 87 -30.92 -2.95 3.07
CA VAL A 87 -31.34 -4.14 3.82
C VAL A 87 -31.03 -4.01 5.33
N ALA A 88 -30.12 -3.11 5.69
CA ALA A 88 -29.65 -2.91 7.05
C ALA A 88 -30.75 -2.55 8.06
N PRO A 89 -31.73 -1.65 7.78
CA PRO A 89 -32.78 -1.30 8.75
C PRO A 89 -33.69 -2.49 9.07
N ALA A 90 -34.13 -3.22 8.04
CA ALA A 90 -34.98 -4.41 8.21
C ALA A 90 -34.25 -5.52 8.98
N SER A 91 -32.99 -5.77 8.62
CA SER A 91 -32.15 -6.76 9.32
C SER A 91 -31.89 -6.38 10.78
N LYS A 92 -31.70 -5.09 11.07
CA LYS A 92 -31.52 -4.60 12.45
C LYS A 92 -32.81 -4.76 13.26
N ALA A 93 -33.97 -4.46 12.68
CA ALA A 93 -35.26 -4.63 13.34
C ALA A 93 -35.53 -6.09 13.74
N VAL A 94 -35.34 -7.04 12.80
CA VAL A 94 -35.50 -8.48 13.09
C VAL A 94 -34.52 -8.92 14.19
N ARG A 95 -33.24 -8.53 14.09
CA ARG A 95 -32.25 -8.86 15.12
C ARG A 95 -32.58 -8.30 16.50
N THR A 96 -33.16 -7.09 16.58
CA THR A 96 -33.60 -6.54 17.87
C THR A 96 -34.82 -7.25 18.43
N VAL A 97 -35.74 -7.72 17.58
CA VAL A 97 -36.92 -8.49 18.01
C VAL A 97 -36.50 -9.87 18.50
N ASP A 98 -35.61 -10.58 17.78
CA ASP A 98 -35.08 -11.86 18.24
C ASP A 98 -34.30 -11.72 19.55
N ALA A 99 -33.47 -10.67 19.68
CA ALA A 99 -32.74 -10.39 20.93
C ALA A 99 -33.68 -10.06 22.11
N LEU A 100 -34.84 -9.44 21.85
CA LEU A 100 -35.87 -9.23 22.87
C LEU A 100 -36.53 -10.55 23.27
N ARG A 101 -36.80 -11.45 22.30
CA ARG A 101 -37.38 -12.77 22.57
C ARG A 101 -36.44 -13.62 23.43
N GLU A 102 -35.16 -13.71 23.07
CA GLU A 102 -34.16 -14.43 23.87
C GLU A 102 -34.04 -13.88 25.30
N LYS A 103 -34.06 -12.56 25.47
CA LYS A 103 -34.06 -11.95 26.80
C LYS A 103 -35.29 -12.30 27.62
N GLN A 104 -36.47 -12.43 27.00
CA GLN A 104 -37.68 -12.86 27.71
C GLN A 104 -37.68 -14.36 28.02
N GLU A 105 -37.17 -15.20 27.13
CA GLU A 105 -37.02 -16.65 27.37
C GLU A 105 -35.98 -16.98 28.44
N THR A 106 -34.94 -16.14 28.60
CA THR A 106 -33.89 -16.33 29.64
C THR A 106 -34.29 -15.73 30.98
N ALA A 107 -35.28 -14.82 31.00
CA ALA A 107 -35.79 -14.17 32.21
C ALA A 107 -37.05 -14.85 32.78
N ALA A 108 -37.64 -15.80 32.05
CA ALA A 108 -38.72 -16.69 32.48
C ALA A 108 -38.14 -18.02 33.01
#